data_AF-A0AAV3NHI7-F1
#
_entry.id   AF-A0AAV3NHI7-F1
#
_cell.length_a   1.000
_cell.length_b   1.000
_cell.length_c   1.000
_cell.angle_alpha   90.00
_cell.angle_beta   90.00
_cell.angle_gamma   90.00
#
_symmetry.space_group_name_H-M   'P 1'
#
loop_
_entity.id
_entity.type
_entity.pdbx_description
1 polymer ?
#
loop_
_entity_poly.entity_id
_entity_poly.type
_entity_poly.pdbx_seq_one_letter_code
_entity_poly.pdbx_strand_id
1 'polypeptide(L)'
;MMNCFPCFEKSEKNDQNINDVPVAQPKYPRTPTPQPRVFENYDANNVVTSDIEARSFTFRELATATKNFRHECSLGECIFGRIYKGTLQPDGEVVSVKRLDKNRIHGNKEFLLEVYMLSLLSHSNLHNLLGYCADGDQRLLVYEFMPMGTLEEHLLGTSK
;
A
#
# COMPACT_ATOMS: atom_id res chain seq x y z
N MET A 1 -28.33 31.40 -8.63
CA MET A 1 -28.06 32.11 -7.36
C MET A 1 -28.02 31.07 -6.28
N MET A 2 -26.80 30.62 -5.95
CA MET A 2 -26.14 30.97 -4.67
C MET A 2 -27.02 30.64 -3.48
N ASN A 3 -26.62 29.61 -2.73
CA ASN A 3 -26.61 29.66 -1.28
C ASN A 3 -25.54 28.69 -0.78
N CYS A 4 -24.37 29.29 -0.50
CA CYS A 4 -23.36 28.75 0.40
C CYS A 4 -23.93 28.69 1.82
N PHE A 5 -23.57 27.68 2.59
CA PHE A 5 -23.71 27.65 4.05
C PHE A 5 -22.63 26.69 4.64
N PRO A 6 -22.20 26.87 5.90
CA PRO A 6 -20.93 27.52 6.21
C PRO A 6 -19.94 26.64 7.02
N CYS A 7 -18.74 27.20 7.25
CA CYS A 7 -17.68 26.67 8.10
C CYS A 7 -18.13 26.40 9.56
N PHE A 8 -17.47 25.37 10.12
CA PHE A 8 -17.44 24.93 11.52
C PHE A 8 -17.29 26.09 12.52
N GLU A 9 -18.32 26.33 13.35
CA GLU A 9 -18.17 27.05 14.61
C GLU A 9 -17.94 26.03 15.74
N LYS A 10 -16.92 26.31 16.57
CA LYS A 10 -16.69 25.60 17.84
C LYS A 10 -17.80 25.98 18.81
N SER A 11 -18.54 25.00 19.34
CA SER A 11 -19.38 25.18 20.52
C SER A 11 -18.77 24.43 21.71
N GLU A 12 -18.57 25.16 22.81
CA GLU A 12 -18.28 24.62 24.13
C GLU A 12 -19.57 24.16 24.84
N LYS A 13 -19.40 23.30 25.85
CA LYS A 13 -20.35 22.76 26.86
C LYS A 13 -21.07 21.48 26.38
N ASN A 14 -21.30 20.45 27.19
CA ASN A 14 -21.47 20.35 28.64
C ASN A 14 -21.31 18.86 29.06
N ASP A 15 -20.75 18.57 30.23
CA ASP A 15 -20.65 17.20 30.77
C ASP A 15 -22.04 16.58 31.02
N GLN A 16 -22.41 15.58 30.23
CA GLN A 16 -23.48 14.64 30.56
C GLN A 16 -23.03 13.19 30.34
N ASN A 17 -23.23 12.42 31.41
CA ASN A 17 -22.75 11.07 31.69
C ASN A 17 -23.21 10.04 30.62
N ILE A 18 -22.26 9.46 29.88
CA ILE A 18 -22.45 8.55 28.73
C ILE A 18 -22.84 7.11 29.14
N ASN A 19 -23.14 6.84 30.41
CA ASN A 19 -23.26 5.46 30.90
C ASN A 19 -24.59 4.74 30.64
N ASP A 20 -25.59 5.35 29.99
CA ASP A 20 -26.93 4.77 29.85
C ASP A 20 -27.36 4.45 28.39
N VAL A 21 -26.44 4.02 27.52
CA VAL A 21 -26.79 3.42 26.22
C VAL A 21 -26.67 1.90 26.30
N PRO A 22 -27.73 1.11 26.04
CA PRO A 22 -27.63 -0.35 26.02
C PRO A 22 -26.69 -0.80 24.91
N VAL A 23 -25.48 -1.23 25.27
CA VAL A 23 -24.51 -1.80 24.34
C VAL A 23 -25.02 -3.17 23.91
N ALA A 24 -25.51 -3.27 22.67
CA ALA A 24 -25.81 -4.56 22.05
C ALA A 24 -24.51 -5.36 21.89
N GLN A 25 -24.41 -6.50 22.59
CA GLN A 25 -23.25 -7.39 22.49
C GLN A 25 -23.33 -8.28 21.24
N PRO A 26 -22.26 -8.42 20.45
CA PRO A 26 -22.24 -9.33 19.30
C PRO A 26 -22.33 -10.79 19.76
N LYS A 27 -23.22 -11.57 19.14
CA LYS A 27 -23.48 -13.00 19.43
C LYS A 27 -22.46 -13.98 18.85
N TYR A 28 -21.30 -13.50 18.42
CA TYR A 28 -20.24 -14.35 17.88
C TYR A 28 -19.17 -14.60 18.95
N PRO A 29 -18.64 -15.84 19.10
CA PRO A 29 -17.52 -16.10 19.98
C PRO A 29 -16.36 -15.18 19.60
N ARG A 30 -15.83 -14.42 20.58
CA ARG A 30 -14.58 -13.71 20.39
C ARG A 30 -13.49 -14.75 20.24
N THR A 31 -13.04 -14.99 19.01
CA THR A 31 -11.77 -15.66 18.77
C THR A 31 -10.69 -14.89 19.54
N PRO A 32 -9.76 -15.57 20.23
CA PRO A 32 -8.65 -14.88 20.86
C PRO A 32 -7.95 -14.07 19.78
N THR A 33 -7.90 -12.74 19.97
CA THR A 33 -7.10 -11.85 19.14
C THR A 33 -5.70 -12.46 19.09
N PRO A 34 -5.15 -12.79 17.91
CA PRO A 34 -3.75 -13.12 17.81
C PRO A 34 -3.00 -11.95 18.45
N GLN A 35 -2.28 -12.22 19.53
CA GLN A 35 -1.36 -11.21 20.05
C GLN A 35 -0.45 -10.83 18.89
N PRO A 36 -0.22 -9.53 18.63
CA PRO A 36 0.82 -9.17 17.69
C PRO A 36 2.07 -9.90 18.18
N ARG A 37 2.57 -10.84 17.37
CA ARG A 37 3.93 -11.34 17.59
C ARG A 37 4.79 -10.11 17.37
N VAL A 38 5.14 -9.44 18.46
CA VAL A 38 6.33 -8.61 18.45
C VAL A 38 7.41 -9.62 18.12
N PHE A 39 7.85 -9.65 16.87
CA PHE A 39 9.01 -10.42 16.49
C PHE A 39 10.19 -9.70 17.17
N GLU A 40 10.41 -9.93 18.46
CA GLU A 40 11.36 -9.16 19.28
C GLU A 40 12.83 -9.34 18.84
N ASN A 41 13.09 -10.14 17.80
CA ASN A 41 14.44 -10.53 17.36
C ASN A 41 14.65 -10.46 15.84
N TYR A 42 14.02 -9.52 15.10
CA TYR A 42 14.50 -9.21 13.75
C TYR A 42 15.62 -8.18 13.83
N ASP A 43 16.87 -8.64 13.66
CA ASP A 43 17.96 -7.71 13.43
C ASP A 43 17.84 -7.18 11.99
N ALA A 44 17.22 -6.00 11.85
CA ALA A 44 17.13 -5.34 10.56
C ALA A 44 18.52 -5.04 9.96
N ASN A 45 19.62 -5.09 10.74
CA ASN A 45 20.98 -4.98 10.22
C ASN A 45 21.46 -6.25 9.50
N ASN A 46 20.74 -7.37 9.66
CA ASN A 46 21.14 -8.68 9.15
C ASN A 46 20.17 -9.19 8.06
N VAL A 47 19.22 -8.37 7.60
CA VAL A 47 18.43 -8.68 6.39
C VAL A 47 19.39 -8.63 5.21
N VAL A 48 19.95 -9.78 4.88
CA VAL A 48 20.73 -9.95 3.67
C VAL A 48 19.71 -10.00 2.53
N THR A 49 19.94 -9.26 1.46
CA THR A 49 19.07 -9.27 0.27
C THR A 49 18.86 -10.66 -0.33
N SER A 50 19.68 -11.65 0.06
CA SER A 50 19.54 -13.07 -0.28
C SER A 50 18.30 -13.73 0.30
N ASP A 51 17.74 -13.19 1.38
CA ASP A 51 16.58 -13.80 2.06
C ASP A 51 15.25 -13.29 1.50
N ILE A 52 15.30 -12.31 0.59
CA ILE A 52 14.12 -11.76 -0.08
C ILE A 52 13.81 -12.63 -1.29
N GLU A 53 12.68 -13.35 -1.26
CA GLU A 53 12.23 -14.19 -2.38
C GLU A 53 11.65 -13.37 -3.55
N ALA A 54 11.44 -12.06 -3.37
CA ALA A 54 10.91 -11.16 -4.38
C ALA A 54 11.97 -10.74 -5.42
N ARG A 55 11.57 -10.62 -6.69
CA ARG A 55 12.48 -10.26 -7.80
C ARG A 55 13.04 -8.85 -7.63
N SER A 56 14.36 -8.71 -7.74
CA SER A 56 15.00 -7.40 -7.84
C SER A 56 14.91 -6.88 -9.28
N PHE A 57 14.40 -5.66 -9.45
CA PHE A 57 14.36 -4.92 -10.71
C PHE A 57 15.25 -3.69 -10.64
N THR A 58 15.89 -3.37 -11.76
CA THR A 58 16.56 -2.08 -11.94
C THR A 58 15.54 -0.97 -12.19
N PHE A 59 15.90 0.26 -11.84
CA PHE A 59 15.06 1.43 -12.13
C PHE A 59 14.84 1.58 -13.63
N ARG A 60 15.84 1.27 -14.46
CA ARG A 60 15.75 1.37 -15.92
C ARG A 60 14.72 0.40 -16.49
N GLU A 61 14.64 -0.83 -15.98
CA GLU A 61 13.61 -1.79 -16.40
C GLU A 61 12.21 -1.26 -16.09
N LEU A 62 11.98 -0.80 -14.86
CA LEU A 62 10.68 -0.28 -14.45
C LEU A 62 10.31 1.04 -15.13
N ALA A 63 11.29 1.91 -15.36
CA ALA A 63 11.11 3.12 -16.15
C ALA A 63 10.69 2.76 -17.58
N THR A 64 11.37 1.80 -18.21
CA THR A 64 11.00 1.35 -19.57
C THR A 64 9.58 0.76 -19.58
N ALA A 65 9.27 -0.12 -18.63
CA ALA A 65 7.98 -0.78 -18.52
C ALA A 65 6.81 0.21 -18.34
N THR A 66 7.05 1.32 -17.63
CA THR A 66 6.06 2.38 -17.34
C THR A 66 6.14 3.57 -18.29
N LYS A 67 6.89 3.44 -19.41
CA LYS A 67 7.14 4.52 -20.38
C LYS A 67 7.67 5.80 -19.72
N ASN A 68 8.59 5.65 -18.78
CA ASN A 68 9.17 6.66 -17.88
C ASN A 68 8.14 7.28 -16.93
N PHE A 69 7.31 6.45 -16.27
CA PHE A 69 6.30 6.90 -15.30
C PHE A 69 5.34 7.96 -15.87
N ARG A 70 4.97 7.76 -17.14
CA ARG A 70 4.10 8.65 -17.89
C ARG A 70 2.69 8.70 -17.31
N HIS A 71 2.02 9.84 -17.44
CA HIS A 71 0.68 10.04 -16.87
C HIS A 71 -0.34 9.06 -17.45
N GLU A 72 -0.20 8.65 -18.71
CA GLU A 72 -1.09 7.66 -19.34
C GLU A 72 -0.97 6.26 -18.73
N CYS A 73 0.13 5.99 -18.04
CA CYS A 73 0.34 4.78 -17.26
C CYS A 73 -0.13 4.93 -15.81
N SER A 74 -0.56 6.11 -15.35
CA SER A 74 -0.99 6.32 -13.96
C SER A 74 -2.28 5.56 -13.68
N LEU A 75 -2.26 4.70 -12.67
CA LEU A 75 -3.43 3.98 -12.16
C LEU A 75 -4.07 4.71 -10.98
N GLY A 76 -3.28 5.46 -10.22
CA GLY A 76 -3.79 6.23 -9.08
C GLY A 76 -2.70 6.72 -8.15
N GLU A 77 -3.12 7.42 -7.10
CA GLU A 77 -2.27 7.89 -6.02
C GLU A 77 -2.69 7.22 -4.71
N CYS A 78 -1.71 6.88 -3.89
CA CYS A 78 -1.93 6.39 -2.55
C CYS A 78 -1.11 7.25 -1.58
N ILE A 79 -1.39 7.16 -0.29
CA ILE A 79 -0.68 7.96 0.72
C ILE A 79 0.83 7.71 0.77
N PHE A 80 1.30 6.64 0.13
CA PHE A 80 2.70 6.23 0.06
C PHE A 80 3.36 6.54 -1.28
N GLY A 81 2.65 7.12 -2.25
CA GLY A 81 3.17 7.49 -3.55
C GLY A 81 2.21 7.14 -4.70
N ARG A 82 2.76 6.92 -5.90
CA ARG A 82 1.95 6.77 -7.12
C ARG A 82 2.05 5.38 -7.72
N ILE A 83 0.94 4.91 -8.28
CA ILE A 83 0.83 3.58 -8.88
C ILE A 83 0.74 3.74 -10.40
N TYR A 84 1.57 2.97 -11.11
CA TYR A 84 1.65 2.99 -12.56
C TYR A 84 1.44 1.58 -13.12
N LYS A 85 0.74 1.48 -14.26
CA LYS A 85 0.70 0.29 -15.09
C LYS A 85 2.02 0.16 -15.85
N GLY A 86 2.65 -1.00 -15.73
CA GLY A 86 3.85 -1.36 -16.46
C GLY A 86 3.63 -2.60 -17.33
N THR A 87 4.43 -2.72 -18.38
CA THR A 87 4.57 -3.96 -19.17
C THR A 87 6.05 -4.35 -19.19
N LEU A 88 6.40 -5.41 -18.46
CA LEU A 88 7.76 -5.93 -18.39
C LEU A 88 8.20 -6.50 -19.74
N GLN A 89 9.50 -6.50 -19.97
CA GLN A 89 10.13 -7.03 -21.17
C GLN A 89 11.08 -8.16 -20.75
N PRO A 90 11.27 -9.20 -21.59
CA PRO A 90 10.66 -9.40 -22.92
C PRO A 90 9.32 -10.16 -22.89
N ASP A 91 8.90 -10.67 -21.73
CA ASP A 91 7.74 -11.53 -21.52
C ASP A 91 6.38 -10.85 -21.72
N GLY A 92 6.33 -9.52 -21.63
CA GLY A 92 5.09 -8.76 -21.76
C GLY A 92 4.20 -8.83 -20.51
N GLU A 93 4.75 -9.25 -19.37
CA GLU A 93 4.01 -9.34 -18.11
C GLU A 93 3.49 -7.96 -17.69
N VAL A 94 2.19 -7.86 -17.44
CA VAL A 94 1.54 -6.61 -17.02
C VAL A 94 1.57 -6.52 -15.50
N VAL A 95 2.13 -5.42 -14.99
CA VAL A 95 2.36 -5.23 -13.55
C VAL A 95 1.85 -3.88 -13.06
N SER A 96 1.65 -3.78 -11.74
CA SER A 96 1.41 -2.53 -11.03
C SER A 96 2.70 -2.08 -10.33
N VAL A 97 3.28 -0.97 -10.77
CA VAL A 97 4.50 -0.39 -10.20
C VAL A 97 4.13 0.75 -9.27
N LYS A 98 4.28 0.53 -7.96
CA LYS A 98 4.08 1.54 -6.93
C LYS A 98 5.41 2.25 -6.66
N ARG A 99 5.53 3.49 -7.11
CA ARG A 99 6.68 4.36 -6.83
C ARG A 99 6.44 5.10 -5.53
N LEU A 100 7.30 4.85 -4.54
CA LEU A 100 7.16 5.42 -3.22
C LEU A 100 7.69 6.87 -3.17
N ASP A 101 7.04 7.71 -2.38
CA ASP A 101 7.46 9.10 -2.17
C ASP A 101 8.77 9.16 -1.38
N LYS A 102 9.80 9.79 -1.93
CA LYS A 102 11.13 9.91 -1.30
C LYS A 102 11.09 10.47 0.13
N ASN A 103 10.15 11.38 0.41
CA ASN A 103 10.02 12.05 1.70
C ASN A 103 9.35 11.19 2.77
N ARG A 104 8.77 10.04 2.40
CA ARG A 104 7.98 9.18 3.29
C ARG A 104 8.66 7.86 3.64
N ILE A 105 9.82 7.60 3.05
CA ILE A 105 10.56 6.35 3.25
C ILE A 105 11.62 6.59 4.30
N HIS A 106 11.64 5.74 5.33
CA HIS A 106 12.47 5.92 6.52
C HIS A 106 13.94 5.50 6.33
N GLY A 107 14.36 5.15 5.10
CA GLY A 107 15.71 4.73 4.79
C GLY A 107 15.73 3.49 3.89
N ASN A 108 16.92 3.08 3.45
CA ASN A 108 17.09 1.87 2.63
C ASN A 108 16.79 0.60 3.43
N LYS A 109 17.25 0.56 4.69
CA LYS A 109 17.14 -0.60 5.58
C LYS A 109 15.68 -0.91 5.92
N GLU A 110 14.92 0.11 6.27
CA GLU A 110 13.50 0.04 6.59
C GLU A 110 12.70 -0.44 5.38
N PHE A 111 13.03 0.07 4.20
CA PHE A 111 12.41 -0.39 2.96
C PHE A 111 12.71 -1.86 2.67
N LEU A 112 13.96 -2.31 2.80
CA LEU A 112 14.31 -3.72 2.56
C LEU A 112 13.64 -4.66 3.58
N LEU A 113 13.51 -4.23 4.84
CA LEU A 113 12.73 -4.96 5.84
C LEU A 113 11.25 -5.06 5.43
N GLU A 114 10.65 -3.96 4.96
CA GLU A 114 9.27 -3.97 4.47
C GLU A 114 9.10 -4.90 3.26
N VAL A 115 10.01 -4.84 2.29
CA VAL A 115 10.03 -5.74 1.13
C VAL A 115 10.16 -7.20 1.57
N TYR A 116 11.07 -7.50 2.49
CA TYR A 116 11.23 -8.84 3.06
C TYR A 116 9.92 -9.31 3.67
N MET A 117 9.33 -8.54 4.58
CA MET A 117 8.07 -8.90 5.23
C MET A 117 6.92 -9.09 4.23
N LEU A 118 6.81 -8.21 3.22
CA LEU A 118 5.79 -8.32 2.18
C LEU A 118 6.01 -9.55 1.28
N SER A 119 7.27 -9.92 1.01
CA SER A 119 7.60 -11.10 0.20
C SER A 119 7.18 -12.42 0.84
N LEU A 120 7.05 -12.45 2.18
CA LEU A 120 6.56 -13.61 2.92
C LEU A 120 5.03 -13.76 2.87
N LEU A 121 4.30 -12.77 2.34
CA LEU A 121 2.83 -12.76 2.32
C LEU A 121 2.32 -13.20 0.94
N SER A 122 1.88 -14.45 0.84
CA SER A 122 1.17 -14.96 -0.35
C SER A 122 -0.19 -15.52 0.04
N HIS A 123 -1.27 -14.88 -0.42
CA HIS A 123 -2.65 -15.30 -0.16
C HIS A 123 -3.59 -14.80 -1.27
N SER A 124 -4.63 -15.58 -1.62
CA SER A 124 -5.57 -15.26 -2.72
C SER A 124 -6.33 -13.93 -2.57
N ASN A 125 -6.37 -13.38 -1.36
CA ASN A 125 -7.06 -12.11 -1.03
C ASN A 125 -6.08 -10.95 -0.77
N LEU A 126 -4.78 -11.19 -0.90
CA LEU A 126 -3.76 -10.16 -0.77
C LEU A 126 -3.16 -9.88 -2.14
N HIS A 127 -2.85 -8.61 -2.38
CA HIS A 127 -2.21 -8.21 -3.62
C HIS A 127 -0.76 -8.70 -3.62
N ASN A 128 -0.46 -9.65 -4.50
CA ASN A 128 0.82 -10.36 -4.52
C ASN A 128 1.99 -9.46 -4.95
N LEU A 129 3.05 -9.44 -4.14
CA LEU A 129 4.30 -8.73 -4.45
C LEU A 129 5.15 -9.60 -5.37
N LEU A 130 5.43 -9.12 -6.58
CA LEU A 130 6.29 -9.78 -7.55
C LEU A 130 7.76 -9.41 -7.35
N GLY A 131 8.02 -8.18 -6.91
CA GLY A 131 9.38 -7.68 -6.80
C GLY A 131 9.50 -6.25 -6.32
N TYR A 132 10.72 -5.73 -6.36
CA TYR A 132 11.06 -4.41 -5.86
C TYR A 132 12.21 -3.79 -6.65
N CYS A 133 12.40 -2.48 -6.48
CA CYS A 133 13.59 -1.75 -6.94
C CYS A 133 14.14 -0.90 -5.80
N ALA A 134 15.45 -1.01 -5.57
CA ALA A 134 16.20 -0.29 -4.55
C ALA A 134 17.42 0.45 -5.13
N ASP A 135 17.32 0.97 -6.36
CA ASP A 135 18.43 1.64 -7.06
C ASP A 135 18.64 3.08 -6.56
N GLY A 136 19.75 3.33 -5.85
CA GLY A 136 20.06 4.64 -5.29
C GLY A 136 18.98 5.11 -4.32
N ASP A 137 18.29 6.21 -4.65
CA ASP A 137 17.15 6.73 -3.89
C ASP A 137 15.79 6.28 -4.42
N GLN A 138 15.77 5.45 -5.48
CA GLN A 138 14.53 4.96 -6.06
C GLN A 138 14.04 3.76 -5.26
N ARG A 139 12.78 3.81 -4.85
CA ARG A 139 12.12 2.79 -4.06
C ARG A 139 10.79 2.48 -4.70
N LEU A 140 10.69 1.30 -5.30
CA LEU A 140 9.50 0.88 -6.02
C LEU A 140 9.13 -0.53 -5.59
N LEU A 141 7.83 -0.78 -5.54
CA LEU A 141 7.25 -2.09 -5.32
C LEU A 141 6.52 -2.50 -6.61
N VAL A 142 6.68 -3.76 -7.00
CA VAL A 142 6.09 -4.32 -8.21
C VAL A 142 5.11 -5.40 -7.78
N TYR A 143 3.84 -5.20 -8.11
CA TYR A 143 2.76 -6.13 -7.80
C TYR A 143 2.14 -6.66 -9.09
N GLU A 144 1.36 -7.73 -8.97
CA GLU A 144 0.49 -8.20 -10.06
C GLU A 144 -0.43 -7.07 -10.56
N PHE A 145 -0.83 -7.09 -11.83
CA PHE A 145 -1.82 -6.13 -12.31
C PHE A 145 -3.24 -6.57 -11.95
N MET A 146 -4.02 -5.67 -11.33
CA MET A 146 -5.44 -5.90 -11.03
C MET A 146 -6.32 -5.26 -12.11
N PRO A 147 -6.86 -6.04 -13.07
CA PRO A 147 -7.57 -5.48 -14.23
C PRO A 147 -8.92 -4.86 -13.87
N MET A 148 -9.54 -5.30 -12.77
CA MET A 148 -10.82 -4.75 -12.31
C MET A 148 -10.67 -3.38 -11.63
N GLY A 149 -9.44 -2.93 -11.36
CA GLY A 149 -9.21 -1.70 -10.63
C GLY A 149 -9.47 -1.85 -9.13
N THR A 150 -9.72 -0.73 -8.48
CA THR A 150 -9.83 -0.61 -7.03
C THR A 150 -11.26 -0.82 -6.54
N LEU A 151 -11.41 -1.17 -5.26
CA LEU A 151 -12.73 -1.25 -4.63
C LEU A 151 -13.44 0.12 -4.63
N GLU A 152 -12.70 1.20 -4.42
CA GLU A 152 -13.23 2.57 -4.47
C GLU A 152 -13.92 2.86 -5.81
N GLU A 153 -13.29 2.50 -6.93
CA GLU A 153 -13.87 2.70 -8.26
C GLU A 153 -15.20 1.95 -8.44
N HIS A 154 -15.33 0.76 -7.87
CA HIS A 154 -16.56 -0.01 -7.93
C HIS A 154 -17.66 0.55 -7.02
N LEU A 155 -17.30 0.98 -5.80
CA LEU A 155 -18.26 1.50 -4.84
C LEU A 155 -18.78 2.89 -5.24
N LEU A 156 -17.93 3.71 -5.85
CA LEU A 156 -18.28 5.07 -6.27
C LEU A 156 -18.80 5.14 -7.71
N GLY A 157 -18.84 4.02 -8.42
CA GLY A 157 -19.29 3.96 -9.82
C GLY A 157 -18.39 4.74 -10.78
N THR A 158 -17.11 4.88 -10.44
CA THR A 158 -16.09 5.54 -11.29
C THR A 158 -15.26 4.54 -12.09
N SER A 159 -15.60 3.25 -12.02
CA SER A 159 -15.05 2.21 -12.88
C SER A 159 -15.25 2.58 -14.36
N LYS A 160 -14.20 2.44 -15.17
CA LYS A 160 -14.15 2.85 -16.57
C LYS A 160 -14.65 1.77 -17.53
#